data_AF-A0A6P0X7H1-F1
#
_entry.id   AF-A0A6P0X7H1-F1
#
_cell.length_a   1.000
_cell.length_b   1.000
_cell.length_c   1.000
_cell.angle_alpha   90.00
_cell.angle_beta   90.00
_cell.angle_gamma   90.00
#
_symmetry.space_group_name_H-M   'P 1'
#
loop_
_entity.id
_entity.type
_entity.pdbx_description
1 polymer ?
#
loop_
_entity_poly.entity_id
_entity_poly.type
_entity_poly.pdbx_seq_one_letter_code
_entity_poly.pdbx_strand_id
1 'polypeptide(L)'
;MAIYLDSALINEALVAQKLGWVKGITTNPTLLAKSDLSPEATLKQLAEISPGVLYYQLMAADFDGMLKEGRRAFEIIGEKTVLKIITSSGG
;
A
#
# COMPACT_ATOMS: atom_id res chain seq x y z
N MET A 1 -10.07 -17.77 4.72
CA MET A 1 -10.18 -16.85 3.56
C MET A 1 -10.15 -15.42 4.10
N ALA A 2 -9.27 -14.57 3.58
CA ALA A 2 -9.19 -13.15 3.95
C ALA A 2 -9.55 -12.28 2.73
N ILE A 3 -10.20 -11.15 2.97
CA ILE A 3 -10.62 -10.23 1.92
C ILE A 3 -9.89 -8.91 2.09
N TYR A 4 -9.38 -8.36 1.00
CA TYR A 4 -8.62 -7.12 0.95
C TYR A 4 -9.31 -6.13 -0.01
N LEU A 5 -9.22 -4.84 0.31
CA LEU A 5 -9.64 -3.78 -0.60
C LEU A 5 -8.50 -3.51 -1.60
N ASP A 6 -8.76 -3.57 -2.90
CA ASP A 6 -7.78 -3.21 -3.93
C ASP A 6 -8.02 -1.79 -4.46
N SER A 7 -7.59 -0.80 -3.69
CA SER A 7 -7.80 0.61 -4.00
C SER A 7 -6.81 1.51 -3.24
N ALA A 8 -6.65 2.72 -3.73
CA ALA A 8 -5.94 3.80 -3.03
C ALA A 8 -6.84 5.02 -2.74
N LEU A 9 -8.16 4.91 -2.97
CA LEU A 9 -9.09 6.00 -2.72
C LEU A 9 -9.55 6.01 -1.25
N ILE A 10 -9.43 7.18 -0.62
CA ILE A 10 -9.69 7.35 0.82
C ILE A 10 -11.14 7.04 1.19
N ASN A 11 -12.10 7.45 0.35
CA ASN A 11 -13.52 7.18 0.55
C ASN A 11 -13.82 5.67 0.51
N GLU A 12 -13.21 4.91 -0.40
CA GLU A 12 -13.39 3.45 -0.48
C GLU A 12 -12.77 2.75 0.74
N ALA A 13 -11.60 3.21 1.20
CA ALA A 13 -10.97 2.72 2.41
C ALA A 13 -11.86 2.92 3.66
N LEU A 14 -12.51 4.09 3.78
CA LEU A 14 -13.46 4.37 4.87
C LEU A 14 -14.70 3.46 4.81
N VAL A 15 -15.22 3.17 3.62
CA VAL A 15 -16.33 2.22 3.48
C VAL A 15 -15.88 0.80 3.86
N ALA A 16 -14.72 0.36 3.38
CA ALA A 16 -14.17 -0.96 3.67
C ALA A 16 -13.89 -1.16 5.17
N GLN A 17 -13.39 -0.14 5.86
CA GLN A 17 -13.20 -0.16 7.31
C GLN A 17 -14.53 -0.39 8.05
N LYS A 18 -15.61 0.29 7.63
CA LYS A 18 -16.95 0.16 8.25
C LYS A 18 -17.59 -1.21 8.04
N LEU A 19 -17.24 -1.92 6.96
CA LEU A 19 -17.74 -3.28 6.71
C LEU A 19 -17.25 -4.28 7.75
N GLY A 20 -16.05 -4.10 8.32
CA GLY A 20 -15.53 -4.89 9.43
C GLY A 20 -14.96 -6.29 9.07
N TRP A 21 -15.11 -6.76 7.83
CA TRP A 21 -14.56 -8.04 7.36
C TRP A 21 -13.37 -7.92 6.39
N VAL A 22 -13.02 -6.69 5.98
CA VAL A 22 -11.80 -6.41 5.20
C VAL A 22 -10.58 -6.44 6.12
N LYS A 23 -9.52 -7.15 5.70
CA LYS A 23 -8.31 -7.40 6.51
C LYS A 23 -7.14 -6.48 6.20
N GLY A 24 -7.24 -5.69 5.15
CA GLY A 24 -6.20 -4.75 4.75
C GLY A 24 -6.49 -4.18 3.37
N ILE A 25 -5.52 -3.44 2.85
CA ILE A 25 -5.62 -2.72 1.58
C ILE A 25 -4.44 -3.10 0.70
N THR A 26 -4.70 -3.43 -0.57
CA THR A 26 -3.68 -3.60 -1.59
C THR A 26 -3.60 -2.38 -2.48
N THR A 27 -2.39 -1.89 -2.71
CA THR A 27 -2.14 -0.79 -3.65
C THR A 27 -1.19 -1.21 -4.76
N ASN A 28 -1.10 -0.35 -5.76
CA ASN A 28 -0.09 -0.36 -6.81
C ASN A 28 0.05 1.08 -7.35
N PRO A 29 1.06 1.38 -8.17
CA PRO A 29 1.29 2.73 -8.69
C PRO A 29 0.08 3.30 -9.45
N THR A 30 -0.59 2.46 -10.24
CA THR A 30 -1.78 2.86 -11.01
C THR A 30 -2.95 3.25 -10.11
N LEU A 31 -3.16 2.55 -8.99
CA LEU A 31 -4.17 2.91 -8.01
C LEU A 31 -3.79 4.19 -7.27
N LEU A 32 -2.54 4.30 -6.80
CA LEU A 32 -2.04 5.51 -6.14
C LEU A 32 -2.15 6.75 -7.03
N ALA A 33 -1.93 6.60 -8.34
CA ALA A 33 -2.07 7.68 -9.32
C ALA A 33 -3.51 8.17 -9.53
N LYS A 34 -4.52 7.42 -9.08
CA LYS A 34 -5.93 7.85 -9.11
C LYS A 34 -6.32 8.69 -7.88
N SER A 35 -5.45 8.77 -6.88
CA SER A 35 -5.68 9.61 -5.69
C SER A 35 -5.48 11.09 -6.05
N ASP A 36 -6.32 11.95 -5.48
CA ASP A 36 -6.16 13.41 -5.60
C ASP A 36 -4.98 13.95 -4.76
N LEU A 37 -4.40 13.10 -3.90
CA LEU A 37 -3.29 13.43 -3.03
C LEU A 37 -1.97 12.92 -3.61
N SER A 38 -0.85 13.42 -3.08
CA SER A 38 0.44 12.80 -3.36
C SER A 38 0.47 11.33 -2.90
N PRO A 39 1.28 10.45 -3.52
CA PRO A 39 1.38 9.06 -3.10
C PRO A 39 1.73 8.90 -1.61
N GLU A 40 2.63 9.73 -1.09
CA GLU A 40 3.03 9.73 0.32
C GLU A 40 1.86 10.12 1.24
N ALA A 41 1.14 11.20 0.92
CA ALA A 41 -0.03 11.61 1.69
C ALA A 41 -1.15 10.58 1.63
N THR A 42 -1.35 9.95 0.47
CA THR A 42 -2.31 8.85 0.28
C THR A 42 -1.96 7.66 1.16
N LEU A 43 -0.71 7.18 1.11
CA LEU A 43 -0.26 6.05 1.93
C LEU A 43 -0.39 6.33 3.43
N LYS A 44 -0.07 7.55 3.87
CA LYS A 44 -0.23 7.95 5.27
C LYS A 44 -1.69 7.86 5.72
N GLN A 45 -2.62 8.42 4.96
CA GLN A 45 -4.05 8.34 5.29
C GLN A 45 -4.58 6.90 5.23
N LEU A 46 -4.17 6.12 4.22
CA LEU A 46 -4.55 4.72 4.12
C LEU A 46 -4.00 3.90 5.30
N ALA A 47 -2.81 4.20 5.81
CA ALA A 47 -2.24 3.52 6.97
C ALA A 47 -3.05 3.78 8.25
N GLU A 48 -3.56 5.00 8.42
CA GLU A 48 -4.45 5.37 9.52
C GLU A 48 -5.81 4.66 9.42
N ILE A 49 -6.37 4.55 8.21
CA ILE A 49 -7.71 3.97 7.97
C ILE A 49 -7.66 2.43 7.90
N SER A 50 -6.59 1.85 7.37
CA SER A 50 -6.54 0.42 7.07
C SER A 50 -6.78 -0.42 8.34
N PRO A 51 -7.73 -1.37 8.32
CA PRO A 51 -8.01 -2.24 9.46
C PRO A 51 -6.88 -3.27 9.72
N GLY A 52 -5.90 -3.36 8.82
CA GLY A 52 -4.75 -4.25 8.95
C GLY A 52 -3.64 -3.85 7.98
N VAL A 53 -3.01 -4.85 7.35
CA VAL A 53 -1.86 -4.62 6.47
C VAL A 53 -2.18 -3.70 5.28
N LEU A 54 -1.20 -2.89 4.89
CA LEU A 54 -1.24 -2.05 3.71
C LEU A 54 -0.11 -2.49 2.79
N TYR A 55 -0.49 -3.06 1.64
CA TYR A 55 0.48 -3.51 0.65
C TYR A 55 0.90 -2.35 -0.25
N TYR A 56 2.20 -2.09 -0.28
CA TYR A 56 2.83 -1.13 -1.18
C TYR A 56 3.70 -1.85 -2.20
N GLN A 57 3.64 -1.44 -3.46
CA GLN A 57 4.42 -2.06 -4.54
C GLN A 57 5.67 -1.26 -4.84
N LEU A 58 6.82 -1.93 -4.73
CA LEU A 58 8.11 -1.36 -5.08
C LEU A 58 8.22 -1.12 -6.59
N MET A 59 8.91 -0.05 -6.96
CA MET A 59 9.12 0.36 -8.34
C MET A 59 10.59 0.34 -8.76
N ALA A 60 11.52 0.37 -7.81
CA ALA A 60 12.94 0.20 -8.09
C ALA A 60 13.22 -1.18 -8.73
N ALA A 61 14.13 -1.19 -9.71
CA ALA A 61 14.50 -2.39 -10.45
C ALA A 61 15.70 -3.13 -9.83
N ASP A 62 16.51 -2.44 -9.04
CA ASP A 62 17.70 -2.97 -8.37
C ASP A 62 17.47 -3.16 -6.86
N PHE A 63 18.30 -4.02 -6.26
CA PHE A 63 18.16 -4.41 -4.86
C PHE A 63 18.32 -3.24 -3.88
N ASP A 64 19.30 -2.37 -4.09
CA ASP A 64 19.57 -1.24 -3.20
C ASP A 64 18.45 -0.19 -3.28
N GLY A 65 17.95 0.07 -4.48
CA GLY A 65 16.77 0.89 -4.74
C GLY A 65 15.53 0.32 -4.03
N MET A 66 15.29 -0.98 -4.16
CA MET A 66 14.17 -1.66 -3.49
C MET A 66 14.27 -1.55 -1.96
N LEU A 67 15.46 -1.70 -1.38
CA LEU A 67 15.67 -1.54 0.06
C LEU A 67 15.42 -0.11 0.52
N LYS A 68 15.91 0.89 -0.21
CA LYS A 68 15.71 2.31 0.14
C LYS A 68 14.23 2.70 0.04
N GLU A 69 13.58 2.30 -1.04
CA GLU A 69 12.15 2.55 -1.26
C GLU A 69 11.30 1.85 -0.19
N GLY A 70 11.59 0.58 0.12
CA GLY A 70 10.91 -0.19 1.15
C GLY A 70 11.04 0.42 2.55
N ARG A 71 12.23 0.92 2.91
CA ARG A 71 12.44 1.65 4.19
C ARG A 71 11.60 2.92 4.26
N ARG A 72 11.57 3.71 3.18
CA ARG A 72 10.72 4.91 3.12
C ARG A 72 9.24 4.58 3.24
N ALA A 73 8.78 3.51 2.57
CA ALA A 73 7.40 3.05 2.71
C ALA A 73 7.07 2.66 4.16
N PHE A 74 7.99 1.97 4.84
CA PHE A 74 7.85 1.63 6.26
C PHE A 74 7.81 2.87 7.17
N GLU A 75 8.63 3.89 6.90
CA GLU A 75 8.59 5.16 7.66
C GLU A 75 7.22 5.87 7.55
N ILE A 76 6.53 5.72 6.42
CA ILE A 76 5.22 6.35 6.17
C ILE A 76 4.08 5.51 6.77
N ILE A 77 4.11 4.19 6.57
CA ILE A 77 2.99 3.27 6.85
C ILE A 77 3.11 2.60 8.23
N GLY A 78 4.33 2.42 8.74
CA GLY A 78 4.63 1.75 10.00
C GLY A 78 4.49 0.23 9.92
N GLU A 79 4.14 -0.40 11.05
CA GLU A 79 4.09 -1.87 11.21
C GLU A 79 3.10 -2.57 10.28
N LYS A 80 2.15 -1.84 9.69
CA LYS A 80 1.18 -2.37 8.72
C LYS A 80 1.80 -2.62 7.33
N THR A 81 3.05 -2.21 7.10
CA THR A 81 3.68 -2.28 5.77
C THR A 81 3.88 -3.71 5.31
N VAL A 82 3.42 -4.01 4.09
CA VAL A 82 3.83 -5.21 3.34
C VAL A 82 4.31 -4.79 1.97
N LEU A 83 5.53 -5.20 1.60
CA LEU A 83 6.11 -4.84 0.30
C LEU A 83 5.75 -5.90 -0.75
N LYS A 84 5.17 -5.45 -1.86
CA LYS A 84 4.98 -6.26 -3.07
C LYS A 84 6.21 -6.10 -3.95
N ILE A 85 6.89 -7.22 -4.19
CA ILE A 85 8.02 -7.31 -5.10
C ILE A 85 7.48 -7.79 -6.45
N ILE A 86 7.84 -7.08 -7.52
CA ILE A 86 7.50 -7.49 -8.88
C ILE A 86 8.47 -8.60 -9.29
N THR A 87 7.97 -9.70 -9.85
CA THR A 87 8.84 -10.73 -10.43
C THR A 87 9.57 -10.17 -11.63
N SER A 88 10.87 -9.94 -11.52
CA SER A 88 11.77 -9.75 -12.64
C SER A 88 12.44 -11.09 -12.98
N SER A 89 12.81 -11.30 -14.24
CA SER A 89 13.49 -12.52 -14.70
C SER A 89 14.95 -12.66 -14.22
N GLY A 90 15.33 -11.96 -13.15
CA GLY A 90 16.68 -11.93 -12.58
C GLY A 90 16.75 -12.53 -11.18
N GLY A 91 16.07 -13.66 -10.97
CA GLY A 91 16.14 -14.48 -9.75
C GLY A 91 16.41 -15.93 -10.10
#